data_AF-A0A8J8GKH3-F1
#
_entry.id   AF-A0A8J8GKH3-F1
#
_cell.length_a   1.000
_cell.length_b   1.000
_cell.length_c   1.000
_cell.angle_alpha   90.00
_cell.angle_beta   90.00
_cell.angle_gamma   90.00
#
_symmetry.space_group_name_H-M   'P 1'
#
loop_
_entity.id
_entity.type
_entity.pdbx_description
1 polymer ?
#
loop_
_entity_poly.entity_id
_entity_poly.type
_entity_poly.pdbx_seq_one_letter_code
_entity_poly.pdbx_strand_id
1 'polypeptide(L)'
;MTAVTDGDTMDVRMPDGSTETIRLLGVDTPETSSWNTEPSEWDGIPESSDGREWLEQWGGHASDYAEERLAGEEIYIEGDPEADRRGTYDRLLVYASQSKSSSKSFNMRLLENGYARMYDSQFTKRSAYQAAESEARNDGIGVWDYATGDFTDDLSISTIHADAAGSDNSNLNDEYIEVTNERSTAVDMTGWTFSDAAGHTYYFPAGFELGAGESVTIYTGSGSDTDSELYWGQSSAVWNNDGDTVTVTSADGETVTTRAY
;
A
#
# COMPACT_ATOMS: atom_id res chain seq x y z
N MET A 1 2.06 -2.51 -26.87
CA MET A 1 3.02 -1.65 -26.13
C MET A 1 4.32 -2.43 -25.93
N THR A 2 5.48 -1.77 -25.72
CA THR A 2 6.81 -2.43 -25.65
C THR A 2 7.49 -2.38 -24.28
N ALA A 3 7.22 -1.36 -23.45
CA ALA A 3 7.69 -1.28 -22.06
C ALA A 3 6.82 -0.32 -21.26
N VAL A 4 6.64 -0.58 -19.96
CA VAL A 4 6.00 0.32 -18.98
C VAL A 4 7.08 1.02 -18.18
N THR A 5 6.98 2.34 -18.04
CA THR A 5 7.84 3.12 -17.13
C THR A 5 7.18 3.20 -15.76
N ASP A 6 5.89 3.54 -15.76
CA ASP A 6 4.96 3.58 -14.62
C ASP A 6 3.52 3.39 -15.17
N GLY A 7 2.51 3.43 -14.31
CA GLY A 7 1.12 3.15 -14.69
C GLY A 7 0.51 4.08 -15.76
N ASP A 8 1.12 5.23 -16.04
CA ASP A 8 0.62 6.20 -17.03
C ASP A 8 1.62 6.63 -18.11
N THR A 9 2.87 6.14 -18.05
CA THR A 9 3.94 6.43 -18.99
C THR A 9 4.51 5.12 -19.55
N MET A 10 4.51 4.99 -20.88
CA MET A 10 4.93 3.75 -21.54
C MET A 10 5.49 3.99 -22.93
N ASP A 11 6.33 3.06 -23.39
CA ASP A 11 6.87 3.03 -24.74
C ASP A 11 6.01 2.18 -25.66
N VAL A 12 5.73 2.72 -26.85
CA VAL A 12 4.97 2.02 -27.89
C VAL A 12 5.76 1.93 -29.18
N ARG A 13 5.58 0.82 -29.90
CA ARG A 13 6.10 0.67 -31.25
C ARG A 13 5.08 1.17 -32.27
N MET A 14 5.48 2.13 -33.08
CA MET A 14 4.68 2.74 -34.13
C MET A 14 4.66 1.87 -35.39
N PRO A 15 3.67 2.06 -36.30
CA PRO A 15 3.57 1.27 -37.53
C PRO A 15 4.77 1.39 -38.49
N ASP A 16 5.51 2.50 -38.44
CA ASP A 16 6.74 2.71 -39.21
C ASP A 16 7.97 2.04 -38.57
N GLY A 17 7.80 1.42 -37.40
CA GLY A 17 8.82 0.71 -36.66
C GLY A 17 9.58 1.56 -35.64
N SER A 18 9.29 2.86 -35.51
CA SER A 18 9.89 3.69 -34.45
C SER A 18 9.31 3.35 -33.07
N THR A 19 10.07 3.66 -32.02
CA THR A 19 9.55 3.68 -30.65
C THR A 19 9.16 5.11 -30.29
N GLU A 20 8.04 5.29 -29.61
CA GLU A 20 7.55 6.57 -29.09
C GLU A 20 7.17 6.40 -27.61
N THR A 21 7.53 7.36 -26.78
CA THR A 21 7.09 7.41 -25.37
C THR A 21 5.78 8.17 -25.29
N ILE A 22 4.73 7.51 -24.80
CA ILE A 22 3.42 8.12 -24.59
C ILE A 22 3.20 8.40 -23.11
N ARG A 23 2.48 9.49 -22.81
CA ARG A 23 1.93 9.80 -21.48
C ARG A 23 0.41 9.83 -21.59
N LEU A 24 -0.25 9.09 -20.73
CA LEU A 24 -1.70 9.02 -20.69
C LEU A 24 -2.26 10.38 -20.27
N LEU A 25 -2.97 11.03 -21.18
CA LEU A 25 -3.54 12.35 -20.95
C LEU A 25 -4.62 12.31 -19.86
N GLY A 26 -4.55 13.28 -18.94
CA GLY A 26 -5.59 13.55 -17.94
C GLY A 26 -5.53 12.65 -16.69
N VAL A 27 -4.55 11.77 -16.58
CA VAL A 27 -4.34 10.88 -15.42
C VAL A 27 -2.92 10.98 -14.91
N ASP A 28 -2.77 10.74 -13.62
CA ASP A 28 -1.51 10.66 -12.91
C ASP A 28 -1.56 9.47 -11.94
N THR A 29 -0.71 8.48 -12.14
CA THR A 29 -0.57 7.33 -11.21
C THR A 29 0.49 7.66 -10.16
N PRO A 30 0.45 7.06 -8.96
CA PRO A 30 1.60 7.15 -8.06
C PRO A 30 2.85 6.62 -8.78
N GLU A 31 3.98 7.21 -8.48
CA GLU A 31 5.27 6.78 -9.04
C GLU A 31 5.71 5.50 -8.31
N THR A 32 6.39 4.60 -9.03
CA THR A 32 6.88 3.32 -8.49
C THR A 32 8.07 3.46 -7.52
N SER A 33 8.45 4.68 -7.17
CA SER A 33 9.48 4.98 -6.18
C SER A 33 8.96 6.01 -5.18
N SER A 34 9.02 5.67 -3.89
CA SER A 34 8.51 6.49 -2.77
C SER A 34 9.06 7.92 -2.67
N TRP A 35 10.16 8.24 -3.36
CA TRP A 35 10.76 9.57 -3.35
C TRP A 35 10.16 10.55 -4.36
N ASN A 36 9.30 10.07 -5.28
CA ASN A 36 8.86 10.87 -6.42
C ASN A 36 7.36 11.22 -6.40
N THR A 37 6.59 10.70 -5.43
CA THR A 37 5.18 11.07 -5.22
C THR A 37 5.01 11.83 -3.91
N GLU A 38 4.32 12.96 -3.97
CA GLU A 38 3.99 13.78 -2.80
C GLU A 38 2.59 13.41 -2.30
N PRO A 39 2.41 12.89 -1.07
CA PRO A 39 1.10 12.54 -0.53
C PRO A 39 0.07 13.67 -0.56
N SER A 40 0.51 14.93 -0.44
CA SER A 40 -0.34 16.12 -0.54
C SER A 40 -1.02 16.30 -1.90
N GLU A 41 -0.59 15.58 -2.93
CA GLU A 41 -1.26 15.51 -4.23
C GLU A 41 -2.45 14.53 -4.24
N TRP A 42 -2.59 13.70 -3.21
CA TRP A 42 -3.56 12.62 -3.07
C TRP A 42 -4.45 12.87 -1.85
N ASP A 43 -5.64 13.41 -2.09
CA ASP A 43 -6.54 13.74 -1.00
C ASP A 43 -7.00 12.48 -0.24
N GLY A 44 -6.94 12.54 1.09
CA GLY A 44 -7.13 11.39 1.98
C GLY A 44 -5.85 10.67 2.40
N ILE A 45 -4.71 10.92 1.73
CA ILE A 45 -3.43 10.29 2.06
C ILE A 45 -2.59 11.24 2.94
N PRO A 46 -2.10 10.80 4.12
CA PRO A 46 -1.32 11.66 4.99
C PRO A 46 0.12 11.86 4.51
N GLU A 47 0.71 13.00 4.87
CA GLU A 47 2.14 13.27 4.73
C GLU A 47 2.94 12.52 5.82
N SER A 48 2.95 11.19 5.72
CA SER A 48 3.66 10.26 6.63
C SER A 48 4.46 9.20 5.86
N SER A 49 5.20 8.36 6.60
CA SER A 49 5.85 7.15 6.09
C SER A 49 4.83 6.25 5.38
N ASP A 50 3.74 5.95 6.07
CA ASP A 50 2.69 5.03 5.63
C ASP A 50 1.95 5.55 4.41
N GLY A 51 1.64 6.85 4.36
CA GLY A 51 1.05 7.47 3.18
C GLY A 51 1.95 7.37 1.94
N ARG A 52 3.27 7.45 2.11
CA ARG A 52 4.25 7.29 1.01
C ARG A 52 4.38 5.85 0.57
N GLU A 53 4.42 4.92 1.50
CA GLU A 53 4.48 3.48 1.20
C GLU A 53 3.20 3.01 0.51
N TRP A 54 2.03 3.47 0.97
CA TRP A 54 0.75 3.23 0.31
C TRP A 54 0.76 3.66 -1.15
N LEU A 55 1.25 4.88 -1.41
CA LEU A 55 1.37 5.39 -2.78
C LEU A 55 2.39 4.60 -3.60
N GLU A 56 3.53 4.21 -3.03
CA GLU A 56 4.51 3.35 -3.73
C GLU A 56 3.90 1.99 -4.13
N GLN A 57 3.17 1.35 -3.21
CA GLN A 57 2.45 0.10 -3.49
C GLN A 57 1.42 0.27 -4.61
N TRP A 58 0.61 1.34 -4.55
CA TRP A 58 -0.36 1.64 -5.60
C TRP A 58 0.28 2.05 -6.93
N GLY A 59 1.48 2.64 -6.91
CA GLY A 59 2.29 2.86 -8.10
C GLY A 59 2.72 1.55 -8.74
N GLY A 60 3.09 0.56 -7.94
CA GLY A 60 3.31 -0.83 -8.35
C GLY A 60 2.06 -1.44 -8.98
N HIS A 61 0.92 -1.40 -8.29
CA HIS A 61 -0.35 -1.93 -8.79
C HIS A 61 -0.82 -1.26 -10.10
N ALA A 62 -0.63 0.05 -10.24
CA ALA A 62 -0.95 0.76 -11.47
C ALA A 62 -0.06 0.32 -12.64
N SER A 63 1.22 0.07 -12.36
CA SER A 63 2.18 -0.44 -13.35
C SER A 63 1.85 -1.86 -13.77
N ASP A 64 1.58 -2.76 -12.82
CA ASP A 64 1.12 -4.13 -13.08
C ASP A 64 -0.15 -4.13 -13.92
N TYR A 65 -1.13 -3.28 -13.58
CA TYR A 65 -2.36 -3.15 -14.35
C TYR A 65 -2.12 -2.69 -15.80
N ALA A 66 -1.17 -1.77 -16.01
CA ALA A 66 -0.78 -1.35 -17.36
C ALA A 66 -0.08 -2.47 -18.14
N GLU A 67 0.83 -3.21 -17.49
CA GLU A 67 1.52 -4.36 -18.08
C GLU A 67 0.54 -5.46 -18.48
N GLU A 68 -0.30 -5.92 -17.54
CA GLU A 68 -1.29 -6.98 -17.76
C GLU A 68 -2.25 -6.65 -18.91
N ARG A 69 -2.60 -5.37 -19.09
CA ARG A 69 -3.63 -4.96 -20.04
C ARG A 69 -3.10 -4.55 -21.40
N LEU A 70 -1.85 -4.13 -21.49
CA LEU A 70 -1.31 -3.50 -22.70
C LEU A 70 0.00 -4.14 -23.20
N ALA A 71 0.75 -4.88 -22.37
CA ALA A 71 2.06 -5.41 -22.74
C ALA A 71 1.91 -6.44 -23.85
N GLY A 72 2.71 -6.31 -24.91
CA GLY A 72 2.63 -7.20 -26.08
C GLY A 72 1.40 -7.00 -26.97
N GLU A 73 0.42 -6.22 -26.55
CA GLU A 73 -0.83 -5.99 -27.29
C GLU A 73 -0.75 -4.83 -28.30
N GLU A 74 -1.53 -4.93 -29.37
CA GLU A 74 -1.82 -3.77 -30.24
C GLU A 74 -2.78 -2.83 -29.51
N ILE A 75 -2.38 -1.57 -29.38
CA ILE A 75 -3.21 -0.54 -28.76
C ILE A 75 -3.50 0.59 -29.74
N TYR A 76 -4.62 1.25 -29.54
CA TYR A 76 -5.07 2.40 -30.29
C TYR A 76 -4.86 3.65 -29.45
N ILE A 77 -4.12 4.61 -29.99
CA ILE A 77 -3.87 5.89 -29.34
C ILE A 77 -4.58 7.00 -30.12
N GLU A 78 -5.22 7.92 -29.39
CA GLU A 78 -5.86 9.12 -29.93
C GLU A 78 -5.38 10.35 -29.16
N GLY A 79 -5.16 11.47 -29.86
CA GLY A 79 -4.90 12.77 -29.23
C GLY A 79 -6.20 13.50 -28.91
N ASP A 80 -6.13 14.49 -28.03
CA ASP A 80 -7.25 15.37 -27.72
C ASP A 80 -7.13 16.70 -28.51
N PRO A 81 -8.22 17.23 -29.09
CA PRO A 81 -8.17 18.46 -29.89
C PRO A 81 -7.95 19.74 -29.07
N GLU A 82 -8.17 19.71 -27.75
CA GLU A 82 -7.98 20.85 -26.85
C GLU A 82 -6.71 20.73 -26.00
N ALA A 83 -6.03 19.59 -26.05
CA ALA A 83 -4.74 19.41 -25.41
C ALA A 83 -3.58 19.67 -26.38
N ASP A 84 -2.43 20.02 -25.82
CA ASP A 84 -1.18 19.98 -26.58
C ASP A 84 -0.89 18.55 -27.04
N ARG A 85 -0.26 18.43 -28.21
CA ARG A 85 0.12 17.11 -28.73
C ARG A 85 1.20 16.44 -27.86
N ARG A 86 2.08 17.24 -27.25
CA ARG A 86 3.19 16.77 -26.43
C ARG A 86 3.28 17.57 -25.14
N GLY A 87 3.69 16.91 -24.06
CA GLY A 87 3.94 17.54 -22.78
C GLY A 87 5.33 18.18 -22.69
N THR A 88 5.65 18.76 -21.54
CA THR A 88 6.92 19.46 -21.25
C THR A 88 8.17 18.59 -21.48
N TYR A 89 8.05 17.27 -21.27
CA TYR A 89 9.13 16.29 -21.47
C TYR A 89 9.13 15.66 -22.88
N ASP A 90 8.47 16.31 -23.85
CA ASP A 90 8.34 15.84 -25.24
C ASP A 90 7.65 14.47 -25.39
N ARG A 91 6.93 13.99 -24.37
CA ARG A 91 6.10 12.77 -24.44
C ARG A 91 4.81 13.02 -25.22
N LEU A 92 4.39 12.07 -26.04
CA LEU A 92 3.14 12.18 -26.81
C LEU A 92 1.93 12.01 -25.88
N LEU A 93 1.03 12.99 -25.83
CA LEU A 93 -0.15 12.98 -24.97
C LEU A 93 -1.31 12.26 -25.66
N VAL A 94 -1.81 11.19 -25.05
CA VAL A 94 -2.81 10.32 -25.70
C VAL A 94 -3.86 9.76 -24.75
N TYR A 95 -5.01 9.42 -25.29
CA TYR A 95 -5.87 8.37 -24.75
C TYR A 95 -5.50 7.04 -25.40
N ALA A 96 -5.20 6.01 -24.60
CA ALA A 96 -4.91 4.66 -25.09
C ALA A 96 -6.16 3.77 -24.97
N SER A 97 -6.37 2.83 -25.90
CA SER A 97 -7.48 1.87 -25.89
C SER A 97 -7.05 0.52 -26.48
N GLN A 98 -7.55 -0.58 -25.92
CA GLN A 98 -7.26 -1.93 -26.42
C GLN A 98 -7.97 -2.25 -27.76
N SER A 99 -8.95 -1.45 -28.17
CA SER A 99 -9.67 -1.61 -29.44
C SER A 99 -10.27 -0.27 -29.89
N LYS A 100 -10.45 -0.09 -31.21
CA LYS A 100 -11.19 1.04 -31.81
C LYS A 100 -12.65 1.12 -31.39
N SER A 101 -13.25 -0.01 -30.98
CA SER A 101 -14.64 -0.06 -30.53
C SER A 101 -14.78 0.04 -29.02
N SER A 102 -13.68 0.20 -28.27
CA SER A 102 -13.73 0.36 -26.82
C SER A 102 -14.50 1.62 -26.46
N SER A 103 -15.50 1.48 -25.60
CA SER A 103 -16.29 2.61 -25.09
C SER A 103 -15.52 3.47 -24.07
N LYS A 104 -14.44 2.93 -23.51
CA LYS A 104 -13.59 3.59 -22.50
C LYS A 104 -12.12 3.43 -22.87
N SER A 105 -11.37 4.53 -22.75
CA SER A 105 -9.91 4.49 -22.79
C SER A 105 -9.36 3.79 -21.55
N PHE A 106 -8.12 3.32 -21.64
CA PHE A 106 -7.35 2.82 -20.51
C PHE A 106 -7.17 3.92 -19.45
N ASN A 107 -6.95 5.18 -19.85
CA ASN A 107 -6.90 6.33 -18.95
C ASN A 107 -8.16 6.42 -18.06
N MET A 108 -9.37 6.32 -18.66
CA MET A 108 -10.61 6.34 -17.89
C MET A 108 -10.68 5.16 -16.91
N ARG A 109 -10.21 3.98 -17.33
CA ARG A 109 -10.19 2.79 -16.46
C ARG A 109 -9.23 2.94 -15.28
N LEU A 110 -8.13 3.68 -15.41
CA LEU A 110 -7.24 3.96 -14.28
C LEU A 110 -7.99 4.74 -13.19
N LEU A 111 -8.78 5.75 -13.56
CA LEU A 111 -9.60 6.50 -12.60
C LEU A 111 -10.71 5.65 -11.99
N GLU A 112 -11.48 4.93 -12.83
CA GLU A 112 -12.62 4.12 -12.37
C GLU A 112 -12.22 2.99 -11.42
N ASN A 113 -10.98 2.50 -11.51
CA ASN A 113 -10.47 1.42 -10.66
C ASN A 113 -9.50 1.94 -9.60
N GLY A 114 -9.40 3.25 -9.39
CA GLY A 114 -8.61 3.83 -8.30
C GLY A 114 -7.09 3.66 -8.44
N TYR A 115 -6.55 3.53 -9.65
CA TYR A 115 -5.10 3.46 -9.88
C TYR A 115 -4.45 4.83 -10.10
N ALA A 116 -5.26 5.85 -10.41
CA ALA A 116 -4.79 7.17 -10.76
C ALA A 116 -5.69 8.27 -10.18
N ARG A 117 -5.12 9.46 -10.02
CA ARG A 117 -5.84 10.72 -9.85
C ARG A 117 -6.02 11.44 -11.18
N MET A 118 -6.95 12.39 -11.25
CA MET A 118 -7.07 13.25 -12.41
C MET A 118 -5.96 14.31 -12.38
N TYR A 119 -5.16 14.38 -13.43
CA TYR A 119 -4.18 15.45 -13.60
C TYR A 119 -4.85 16.72 -14.15
N ASP A 120 -4.59 17.87 -13.52
CA ASP A 120 -5.21 19.14 -13.93
C ASP A 120 -4.54 19.72 -15.20
N SER A 121 -5.03 19.32 -16.38
CA SER A 121 -4.64 19.88 -17.68
C SER A 121 -5.83 20.14 -18.60
N GLN A 122 -5.65 20.94 -19.67
CA GLN A 122 -6.72 21.20 -20.63
C GLN A 122 -6.94 19.99 -21.57
N PHE A 123 -8.15 19.42 -21.56
CA PHE A 123 -8.59 18.37 -22.48
C PHE A 123 -10.13 18.24 -22.49
N THR A 124 -10.71 17.68 -23.55
CA THR A 124 -12.18 17.66 -23.74
C THR A 124 -12.95 16.78 -22.74
N LYS A 125 -12.30 15.75 -22.17
CA LYS A 125 -12.95 14.71 -21.34
C LYS A 125 -12.93 14.99 -19.82
N ARG A 126 -12.46 16.17 -19.39
CA ARG A 126 -12.25 16.52 -17.96
C ARG A 126 -13.42 16.23 -17.05
N SER A 127 -14.64 16.65 -17.39
CA SER A 127 -15.80 16.45 -16.51
C SER A 127 -16.11 14.97 -16.28
N ALA A 128 -15.85 14.10 -17.26
CA ALA A 128 -16.03 12.67 -17.09
C ALA A 128 -14.93 12.05 -16.21
N TYR A 129 -13.69 12.55 -16.33
CA TYR A 129 -12.55 12.07 -15.54
C TYR A 129 -12.72 12.47 -14.08
N GLN A 130 -13.08 13.73 -13.82
CA GLN A 130 -13.40 14.22 -12.48
C GLN A 130 -14.54 13.43 -11.82
N ALA A 131 -15.57 13.06 -12.59
CA ALA A 131 -16.67 12.25 -12.08
C ALA A 131 -16.22 10.83 -11.71
N ALA A 132 -15.43 10.18 -12.57
CA ALA A 132 -14.89 8.84 -12.32
C ALA A 132 -13.97 8.80 -11.10
N GLU A 133 -13.06 9.78 -10.97
CA GLU A 133 -12.23 9.93 -9.78
C GLU A 133 -13.07 10.17 -8.53
N SER A 134 -14.05 11.08 -8.58
CA SER A 134 -14.90 11.37 -7.42
C SER A 134 -15.70 10.14 -6.98
N GLU A 135 -16.17 9.32 -7.92
CA GLU A 135 -16.87 8.05 -7.62
C GLU A 135 -15.93 7.06 -6.95
N ALA A 136 -14.74 6.82 -7.53
CA ALA A 136 -13.73 5.95 -6.94
C ALA A 136 -13.31 6.42 -5.53
N ARG A 137 -13.22 7.73 -5.31
CA ARG A 137 -12.88 8.33 -4.01
C ARG A 137 -13.98 8.12 -2.97
N ASN A 138 -15.24 8.36 -3.34
CA ASN A 138 -16.36 8.18 -2.42
C ASN A 138 -16.59 6.72 -2.04
N ASP A 139 -16.27 5.79 -2.95
CA ASP A 139 -16.47 4.36 -2.77
C ASP A 139 -15.24 3.66 -2.17
N GLY A 140 -14.15 4.38 -1.88
CA GLY A 140 -12.91 3.80 -1.33
C GLY A 140 -12.27 2.81 -2.29
N ILE A 141 -12.28 3.10 -3.59
CA ILE A 141 -11.71 2.20 -4.60
C ILE A 141 -10.22 2.47 -4.75
N GLY A 142 -9.44 1.42 -4.61
CA GLY A 142 -8.02 1.40 -4.94
C GLY A 142 -7.20 2.32 -4.03
N VAL A 143 -6.38 3.20 -4.61
CA VAL A 143 -5.54 4.16 -3.86
C VAL A 143 -6.35 5.02 -2.89
N TRP A 144 -7.67 5.15 -3.10
CA TRP A 144 -8.57 5.93 -2.26
C TRP A 144 -9.09 5.19 -1.03
N ASP A 145 -8.81 3.88 -0.91
CA ASP A 145 -9.23 3.06 0.23
C ASP A 145 -8.40 3.30 1.50
N TYR A 146 -7.50 4.30 1.53
CA TYR A 146 -6.62 4.51 2.68
C TYR A 146 -7.34 4.62 4.04
N ALA A 147 -8.55 5.20 4.08
CA ALA A 147 -9.30 5.43 5.32
C ALA A 147 -10.13 4.22 5.79
N THR A 148 -10.45 3.29 4.89
CA THR A 148 -11.22 2.06 5.15
C THR A 148 -10.41 0.80 4.96
N GLY A 149 -9.17 0.94 4.50
CA GLY A 149 -8.10 -0.03 4.56
C GLY A 149 -7.99 -0.49 6.00
N ASP A 150 -8.71 -1.57 6.28
CA ASP A 150 -8.28 -2.57 7.21
C ASP A 150 -6.81 -2.78 6.85
N PHE A 151 -5.90 -2.45 7.77
CA PHE A 151 -4.46 -2.67 7.63
C PHE A 151 -4.16 -4.19 7.66
N THR A 152 -4.99 -5.00 6.99
CA THR A 152 -4.87 -6.45 6.78
C THR A 152 -3.82 -6.77 5.71
N ASP A 153 -3.15 -5.77 5.17
CA ASP A 153 -1.95 -5.94 4.34
C ASP A 153 -0.69 -5.41 5.05
N ASP A 154 -0.78 -5.12 6.36
CA ASP A 154 0.36 -4.77 7.22
C ASP A 154 0.68 -5.91 8.21
N LEU A 155 1.03 -5.60 9.46
CA LEU A 155 1.09 -6.56 10.54
C LEU A 155 -0.30 -6.78 11.15
N SER A 156 -0.72 -8.03 11.25
CA SER A 156 -1.91 -8.42 11.99
C SER A 156 -1.56 -9.05 13.33
N ILE A 157 -2.32 -8.71 14.38
CA ILE A 157 -2.27 -9.46 15.64
C ILE A 157 -3.14 -10.70 15.44
N SER A 158 -2.55 -11.84 15.10
CA SER A 158 -3.27 -13.07 14.71
C SER A 158 -3.81 -13.83 15.91
N THR A 159 -3.02 -13.93 16.98
CA THR A 159 -3.36 -14.68 18.20
C THR A 159 -3.14 -13.82 19.44
N ILE A 160 -4.10 -13.85 20.38
CA ILE A 160 -3.96 -13.31 21.73
C ILE A 160 -4.27 -14.46 22.70
N HIS A 161 -3.24 -14.95 23.40
CA HIS A 161 -3.39 -15.96 24.44
C HIS A 161 -3.08 -15.33 25.79
N ALA A 162 -4.09 -14.68 26.38
CA ALA A 162 -3.96 -13.99 27.66
C ALA A 162 -4.08 -14.94 28.87
N ASP A 163 -5.03 -15.88 28.81
CA ASP A 163 -5.36 -16.77 29.92
C ASP A 163 -4.44 -17.99 29.94
N ALA A 164 -3.38 -17.90 30.73
CA ALA A 164 -2.42 -18.99 30.92
C ALA A 164 -3.04 -20.15 31.72
N ALA A 165 -2.63 -21.38 31.40
CA ALA A 165 -3.07 -22.55 32.15
C ALA A 165 -2.58 -22.48 33.61
N GLY A 166 -3.54 -22.43 34.54
CA GLY A 166 -3.25 -22.41 35.97
C GLY A 166 -3.23 -20.98 36.51
N SER A 167 -2.08 -20.53 37.01
CA SER A 167 -1.90 -19.15 37.46
C SER A 167 -0.92 -18.47 36.54
N ASP A 168 -1.33 -17.34 35.96
CA ASP A 168 -0.58 -16.62 34.92
C ASP A 168 0.80 -16.21 35.41
N ASN A 169 0.88 -15.70 36.64
CA ASN A 169 2.15 -15.36 37.30
C ASN A 169 3.09 -16.57 37.52
N SER A 170 2.61 -17.80 37.35
CA SER A 170 3.40 -19.03 37.45
C SER A 170 3.68 -19.67 36.08
N ASN A 171 3.05 -19.19 35.01
CA ASN A 171 3.14 -19.74 33.65
C ASN A 171 3.15 -18.64 32.57
N LEU A 172 4.07 -17.69 32.71
CA LEU A 172 4.15 -16.48 31.86
C LEU A 172 4.50 -16.77 30.38
N ASN A 173 4.94 -17.99 30.05
CA ASN A 173 5.16 -18.39 28.66
C ASN A 173 3.91 -19.03 28.03
N ASP A 174 2.84 -19.20 28.80
CA ASP A 174 1.50 -19.54 28.29
C ASP A 174 0.62 -18.26 28.23
N GLU A 175 1.28 -17.11 28.31
CA GLU A 175 0.72 -15.80 28.04
C GLU A 175 1.54 -15.21 26.87
N TYR A 176 0.93 -15.09 25.69
CA TYR A 176 1.63 -14.69 24.48
C TYR A 176 0.72 -14.06 23.43
N ILE A 177 1.32 -13.23 22.59
CA ILE A 177 0.67 -12.65 21.41
C ILE A 177 1.46 -13.06 20.16
N GLU A 178 0.75 -13.36 19.09
CA GLU A 178 1.34 -13.62 17.77
C GLU A 178 1.04 -12.45 16.83
N VAL A 179 2.07 -12.02 16.11
CA VAL A 179 2.00 -10.98 15.09
C VAL A 179 2.42 -11.58 13.76
N THR A 180 1.63 -11.38 12.71
CA THR A 180 1.89 -11.88 11.35
C THR A 180 2.15 -10.72 10.43
N ASN A 181 3.17 -10.83 9.59
CA ASN A 181 3.39 -9.92 8.47
C ASN A 181 2.56 -10.34 7.27
N GLU A 182 1.46 -9.64 7.03
CA GLU A 182 0.56 -9.90 5.89
C GLU A 182 1.06 -9.22 4.60
N ARG A 183 2.14 -8.42 4.68
CA ARG A 183 2.81 -7.83 3.52
C ARG A 183 3.47 -8.88 2.63
N SER A 184 3.70 -8.51 1.38
CA SER A 184 4.47 -9.31 0.41
C SER A 184 6.00 -9.15 0.54
N THR A 185 6.46 -8.29 1.44
CA THR A 185 7.86 -7.97 1.72
C THR A 185 8.19 -8.12 3.20
N ALA A 186 9.47 -8.31 3.52
CA ALA A 186 9.93 -8.37 4.91
C ALA A 186 9.90 -6.97 5.57
N VAL A 187 9.69 -6.93 6.89
CA VAL A 187 9.65 -5.71 7.70
C VAL A 187 10.78 -5.72 8.72
N ASP A 188 11.62 -4.69 8.71
CA ASP A 188 12.58 -4.42 9.80
C ASP A 188 11.84 -3.75 10.96
N MET A 189 11.70 -4.49 12.06
CA MET A 189 11.01 -4.01 13.26
C MET A 189 11.97 -3.44 14.30
N THR A 190 13.19 -3.08 13.91
CA THR A 190 14.18 -2.47 14.81
C THR A 190 13.61 -1.24 15.51
N GLY A 191 13.54 -1.30 16.84
CA GLY A 191 13.08 -0.17 17.67
C GLY A 191 11.56 0.02 17.69
N TRP A 192 10.80 -0.88 17.08
CA TRP A 192 9.34 -0.92 17.22
C TRP A 192 8.97 -1.30 18.65
N THR A 193 7.74 -0.96 19.03
CA THR A 193 7.20 -1.30 20.35
C THR A 193 5.92 -2.08 20.25
N PHE A 194 5.68 -2.86 21.29
CA PHE A 194 4.47 -3.62 21.48
C PHE A 194 4.00 -3.41 22.92
N SER A 195 2.74 -2.99 23.10
CA SER A 195 2.28 -2.49 24.40
C SER A 195 0.82 -2.80 24.71
N ASP A 196 0.51 -2.82 26.01
CA ASP A 196 -0.86 -2.89 26.53
C ASP A 196 -1.46 -1.49 26.80
N ALA A 197 -2.74 -1.45 27.20
CA ALA A 197 -3.41 -0.20 27.57
C ALA A 197 -2.92 0.41 28.90
N ALA A 198 -2.23 -0.38 29.74
CA ALA A 198 -1.68 0.07 31.03
C ALA A 198 -0.26 0.66 30.91
N GLY A 199 0.36 0.59 29.73
CA GLY A 199 1.67 1.15 29.42
C GLY A 199 2.85 0.19 29.59
N HIS A 200 2.61 -1.11 29.80
CA HIS A 200 3.65 -2.13 29.70
C HIS A 200 4.13 -2.16 28.25
N THR A 201 5.42 -1.92 28.02
CA THR A 201 6.01 -1.83 26.67
C THR A 201 7.15 -2.83 26.49
N TYR A 202 7.06 -3.65 25.45
CA TYR A 202 8.14 -4.45 24.86
C TYR A 202 8.80 -3.67 23.73
N TYR A 203 10.10 -3.88 23.53
CA TYR A 203 10.87 -3.27 22.44
C TYR A 203 11.45 -4.37 21.59
N PHE A 204 11.17 -4.34 20.29
CA PHE A 204 11.76 -5.29 19.35
C PHE A 204 13.28 -5.08 19.27
N PRO A 205 14.07 -6.18 19.25
CA PRO A 205 15.52 -6.08 19.28
C PRO A 205 16.05 -5.49 17.97
N ALA A 206 17.22 -4.85 18.05
CA ALA A 206 17.85 -4.29 16.87
C ALA A 206 18.25 -5.39 15.86
N GLY A 207 17.88 -5.20 14.60
CA GLY A 207 18.08 -6.15 13.52
C GLY A 207 17.03 -7.26 13.44
N PHE A 208 15.92 -7.17 14.18
CA PHE A 208 14.81 -8.10 14.02
C PHE A 208 14.03 -7.80 12.74
N GLU A 209 13.98 -8.78 11.84
CA GLU A 209 13.27 -8.70 10.58
C GLU A 209 12.20 -9.79 10.54
N LEU A 210 10.96 -9.41 10.25
CA LEU A 210 9.86 -10.34 10.06
C LEU A 210 9.60 -10.53 8.56
N GLY A 211 9.84 -11.74 8.06
CA GLY A 211 9.67 -12.08 6.65
C GLY A 211 8.23 -11.90 6.15
N ALA A 212 8.06 -11.77 4.83
CA ALA A 212 6.75 -11.69 4.20
C ALA A 212 5.92 -12.96 4.48
N GLY A 213 4.70 -12.82 4.99
CA GLY A 213 3.82 -13.93 5.36
C GLY A 213 4.25 -14.71 6.60
N GLU A 214 5.32 -14.32 7.28
CA GLU A 214 5.83 -14.98 8.47
C GLU A 214 5.19 -14.42 9.75
N SER A 215 5.26 -15.19 10.83
CA SER A 215 4.72 -14.81 12.15
C SER A 215 5.80 -14.86 13.22
N VAL A 216 5.69 -13.95 14.19
CA VAL A 216 6.49 -13.95 15.42
C VAL A 216 5.58 -14.06 16.63
N THR A 217 5.95 -14.94 17.58
CA THR A 217 5.29 -15.04 18.88
C THR A 217 6.09 -14.30 19.94
N ILE A 218 5.43 -13.41 20.68
CA ILE A 218 6.00 -12.68 21.81
C ILE A 218 5.42 -13.26 23.10
N TYR A 219 6.26 -13.95 23.86
CA TYR A 219 5.93 -14.51 25.16
C TYR A 219 6.16 -13.49 26.28
N THR A 220 5.22 -13.37 27.22
CA THR A 220 5.35 -12.46 28.38
C THR A 220 6.52 -12.85 29.29
N GLY A 221 6.75 -14.15 29.46
CA GLY A 221 7.80 -14.67 30.33
C GLY A 221 9.20 -14.66 29.72
N SER A 222 10.04 -15.62 30.13
CA SER A 222 11.47 -15.66 29.80
C SER A 222 11.84 -16.84 28.92
N GLY A 223 12.83 -16.64 28.05
CA GLY A 223 13.35 -17.67 27.14
C GLY A 223 14.61 -17.19 26.43
N SER A 224 14.87 -17.72 25.25
CA SER A 224 15.97 -17.28 24.38
C SER A 224 15.39 -16.96 23.02
N ASP A 225 15.59 -15.72 22.57
CA ASP A 225 15.02 -15.24 21.32
C ASP A 225 15.50 -16.06 20.12
N THR A 226 14.59 -16.24 19.16
CA THR A 226 14.80 -16.82 17.84
C THR A 226 14.18 -15.90 16.78
N ASP A 227 14.25 -16.29 15.51
CA ASP A 227 13.65 -15.52 14.42
C ASP A 227 12.11 -15.49 14.49
N SER A 228 11.47 -16.44 15.20
CA SER A 228 9.99 -16.55 15.30
C SER A 228 9.45 -16.53 16.73
N GLU A 229 10.31 -16.50 17.75
CA GLU A 229 9.93 -16.52 19.16
C GLU A 229 10.74 -15.48 19.94
N LEU A 230 10.06 -14.54 20.58
CA LEU A 230 10.65 -13.47 21.38
C LEU A 230 10.14 -13.54 22.82
N TYR A 231 10.97 -13.13 23.78
CA TYR A 231 10.65 -13.20 25.21
C TYR A 231 10.80 -11.86 25.91
N TRP A 232 9.71 -11.35 26.48
CA TRP A 232 9.68 -10.04 27.15
C TRP A 232 10.44 -10.04 28.48
N GLY A 233 10.57 -11.19 29.14
CA GLY A 233 11.31 -11.33 30.39
C GLY A 233 10.58 -10.71 31.59
N GLN A 234 9.25 -10.59 31.54
CA GLN A 234 8.47 -10.09 32.67
C GLN A 234 8.46 -11.09 33.82
N SER A 235 8.27 -10.57 35.04
CA SER A 235 8.13 -11.36 36.27
C SER A 235 6.68 -11.53 36.73
N SER A 236 5.73 -10.97 35.98
CA SER A 236 4.29 -11.03 36.24
C SER A 236 3.51 -10.96 34.94
N ALA A 237 2.26 -11.41 34.99
CA ALA A 237 1.33 -11.36 33.86
C ALA A 237 1.10 -9.91 33.42
N VAL A 238 0.90 -9.71 32.11
CA VAL A 238 0.64 -8.40 31.50
C VAL A 238 -0.77 -8.34 30.95
N TRP A 239 -1.19 -9.36 30.19
CA TRP A 239 -2.49 -9.39 29.53
C TRP A 239 -3.62 -9.77 30.49
N ASN A 240 -4.67 -8.98 30.51
CA ASN A 240 -5.82 -9.24 31.37
C ASN A 240 -6.79 -10.26 30.74
N ASN A 241 -7.19 -11.29 31.49
CA ASN A 241 -8.09 -12.35 30.99
C ASN A 241 -9.52 -11.84 30.71
N ASP A 242 -9.92 -10.74 31.35
CA ASP A 242 -11.23 -10.10 31.18
C ASP A 242 -11.27 -9.04 30.05
N GLY A 243 -10.15 -8.88 29.33
CA GLY A 243 -10.02 -8.00 28.17
C GLY A 243 -8.88 -6.99 28.31
N ASP A 244 -8.19 -6.75 27.21
CA ASP A 244 -7.07 -5.81 27.11
C ASP A 244 -6.97 -5.23 25.69
N THR A 245 -5.99 -4.38 25.42
CA THR A 245 -5.70 -3.87 24.09
C THR A 245 -4.22 -3.98 23.80
N VAL A 246 -3.89 -4.74 22.76
CA VAL A 246 -2.53 -4.85 22.24
C VAL A 246 -2.35 -3.77 21.17
N THR A 247 -1.23 -3.06 21.20
CA THR A 247 -0.84 -2.07 20.18
C THR A 247 0.58 -2.34 19.72
N VAL A 248 0.78 -2.41 18.40
CA VAL A 248 2.10 -2.42 17.76
C VAL A 248 2.35 -1.03 17.19
N THR A 249 3.52 -0.48 17.49
CA THR A 249 3.92 0.87 17.05
C THR A 249 5.31 0.80 16.42
N SER A 250 5.47 1.45 15.28
CA SER A 250 6.73 1.55 14.54
C SER A 250 7.78 2.39 15.27
N ALA A 251 9.01 2.38 14.77
CA ALA A 251 10.13 3.12 15.37
C ALA A 251 9.97 4.65 15.35
N ASP A 252 9.19 5.19 14.41
CA ASP A 252 8.83 6.62 14.32
C ASP A 252 7.61 7.00 15.17
N GLY A 253 6.97 6.02 15.82
CA GLY A 253 5.86 6.25 16.74
C GLY A 253 4.47 6.16 16.10
N GLU A 254 4.37 5.63 14.88
CA GLU A 254 3.10 5.39 14.19
C GLU A 254 2.48 4.06 14.66
N THR A 255 1.18 4.06 14.93
CA THR A 255 0.47 2.84 15.32
C THR A 255 0.20 2.00 14.09
N VAL A 256 0.84 0.84 14.03
CA VAL A 256 0.74 -0.10 12.90
C VAL A 256 -0.51 -0.95 13.00
N THR A 257 -0.78 -1.52 14.17
CA THR A 257 -1.99 -2.31 14.40
C THR A 257 -2.40 -2.28 15.87
N THR A 258 -3.71 -2.42 16.10
CA THR A 258 -4.27 -2.53 17.44
C THR A 258 -5.38 -3.58 17.48
N ARG A 259 -5.42 -4.37 18.55
CA ARG A 259 -6.46 -5.38 18.74
C ARG A 259 -6.87 -5.45 20.20
N ALA A 260 -8.17 -5.26 20.44
CA ALA A 260 -8.80 -5.52 21.72
C ALA A 260 -9.52 -6.88 21.69
N TYR A 261 -9.73 -7.47 22.87
CA TYR A 261 -10.45 -8.74 23.04
C TYR A 261 -11.31 -8.73 24.31
#